data_AF-A0A945MDK9-F1
#
_entry.id   AF-A0A945MDK9-F1
#
_cell.length_a   1.000
_cell.length_b   1.000
_cell.length_c   1.000
_cell.angle_alpha   90.00
_cell.angle_beta   90.00
_cell.angle_gamma   90.00
#
_symmetry.space_group_name_H-M   'P 1'
#
loop_
_entity.id
_entity.type
_entity.pdbx_description
1 polymer ?
#
loop_
_entity_poly.entity_id
_entity_poly.type
_entity_poly.pdbx_seq_one_letter_code
_entity_poly.pdbx_strand_id
1 'polypeptide(L)'
;KLFSQIPSRKPDHNILQKQTEEINLRLDQLSNIIEVSPNSLLIAHCAFPITFAWIELLISLFSIQISWPSNVLTWNDKLKTFSAVNTELMDYKPKLTSWIKAQHET
;
A
#
# COMPACT_ATOMS: atom_id res chain seq x y z
N LYS A 1 17.57 -2.12 12.74
CA LYS A 1 16.81 -1.76 11.52
C LYS A 1 15.49 -2.54 11.54
N LEU A 2 14.34 -1.89 11.38
CA LEU A 2 13.01 -2.54 11.51
C LEU A 2 12.75 -3.64 10.45
N PHE A 3 13.42 -3.59 9.28
CA PHE A 3 13.38 -4.66 8.29
C PHE A 3 14.76 -4.83 7.63
N SER A 4 15.67 -5.57 8.26
CA SER A 4 17.02 -5.86 7.74
C SER A 4 17.05 -6.78 6.52
N GLN A 5 15.88 -7.19 6.02
CA GLN A 5 15.72 -8.17 4.94
C GLN A 5 15.36 -7.54 3.59
N ILE A 6 15.20 -6.21 3.51
CA ILE A 6 15.11 -5.57 2.20
C ILE A 6 16.49 -5.70 1.54
N PRO A 7 16.62 -6.44 0.43
CA PRO A 7 17.91 -6.65 -0.20
C PRO A 7 18.46 -5.32 -0.70
N SER A 8 19.74 -5.03 -0.43
CA SER A 8 20.48 -3.93 -1.09
C SER A 8 20.63 -4.15 -2.61
N ARG A 9 20.29 -5.35 -3.11
CA ARG A 9 20.33 -5.72 -4.52
C ARG A 9 18.99 -5.43 -5.18
N LYS A 10 19.04 -4.87 -6.40
CA LYS A 10 17.83 -4.72 -7.25
C LYS A 10 17.09 -6.07 -7.34
N PRO A 11 15.79 -6.12 -7.01
CA PRO A 11 15.03 -7.35 -7.08
C PRO A 11 14.98 -7.89 -8.51
N ASP A 12 14.94 -9.21 -8.63
CA ASP A 12 14.85 -9.90 -9.92
C ASP A 12 13.55 -9.52 -10.64
N HIS A 13 13.64 -9.27 -11.95
CA HIS A 13 12.50 -8.83 -12.76
C HIS A 13 11.35 -9.84 -12.75
N ASN A 14 11.64 -11.15 -12.79
CA ASN A 14 10.61 -12.18 -12.77
C ASN A 14 9.91 -12.24 -11.41
N ILE A 15 10.65 -11.97 -10.32
CA ILE A 15 10.06 -11.86 -8.99
C ILE A 15 9.13 -10.65 -8.93
N LEU A 16 9.59 -9.48 -9.39
CA LEU A 16 8.78 -8.26 -9.41
C LEU A 16 7.50 -8.43 -10.23
N GLN A 17 7.59 -9.04 -11.41
CA GLN A 17 6.43 -9.33 -12.24
C GLN A 17 5.43 -10.22 -11.51
N LYS A 18 5.88 -11.35 -10.95
CA LYS A 18 5.01 -12.28 -10.22
C LYS A 18 4.32 -11.62 -9.02
N GLN A 19 5.05 -10.79 -8.26
CA GLN A 19 4.46 -10.07 -7.13
C GLN A 19 3.48 -8.98 -7.58
N THR A 20 3.75 -8.33 -8.70
CA THR A 20 2.84 -7.34 -9.31
C THR A 20 1.52 -7.99 -9.73
N GLU A 21 1.59 -9.14 -10.40
CA GLU A 21 0.42 -9.94 -10.79
C GLU A 21 -0.40 -10.39 -9.57
N GLU A 22 0.29 -10.84 -8.51
CA GLU A 22 -0.36 -11.25 -7.26
C GLU A 22 -1.06 -10.08 -6.57
N ILE A 23 -0.43 -8.89 -6.49
CA ILE A 23 -1.06 -7.70 -5.92
C ILE A 23 -2.33 -7.34 -6.72
N ASN A 24 -2.24 -7.32 -8.05
CA ASN A 24 -3.39 -7.03 -8.92
C ASN A 24 -4.55 -8.02 -8.66
N LEU A 25 -4.25 -9.32 -8.60
CA LEU A 25 -5.24 -10.35 -8.28
C LEU A 25 -5.92 -10.10 -6.92
N ARG A 26 -5.15 -9.74 -5.88
CA ARG A 26 -5.70 -9.48 -4.55
C ARG A 26 -6.53 -8.19 -4.50
N LEU A 27 -6.15 -7.16 -5.26
CA LEU A 27 -6.94 -5.93 -5.39
C LEU A 27 -8.28 -6.22 -6.09
N ASP A 28 -8.28 -7.03 -7.14
CA ASP A 28 -9.51 -7.46 -7.82
C ASP A 28 -10.41 -8.27 -6.88
N GLN A 29 -9.85 -9.21 -6.13
CA GLN A 29 -10.60 -9.97 -5.13
C GLN A 29 -11.17 -9.06 -4.03
N LEU A 30 -10.37 -8.12 -3.53
CA LEU A 30 -10.81 -7.13 -2.56
C LEU A 30 -11.98 -6.32 -3.12
N SER A 31 -11.88 -5.86 -4.37
CA SER A 31 -12.93 -5.12 -5.08
C SER A 31 -14.28 -5.85 -5.11
N ASN A 32 -14.28 -7.18 -5.05
CA ASN A 32 -15.50 -8.00 -5.05
C ASN A 32 -16.13 -8.18 -3.67
N ILE A 33 -15.39 -7.95 -2.58
CA ILE A 33 -15.86 -8.19 -1.21
C ILE A 33 -16.07 -6.91 -0.39
N ILE A 34 -15.51 -5.77 -0.83
CA ILE A 34 -15.66 -4.49 -0.13
C ILE A 34 -17.01 -3.85 -0.40
N GLU A 35 -17.57 -3.26 0.65
CA GLU A 35 -18.67 -2.31 0.54
C GLU A 35 -18.11 -0.91 0.29
N VAL A 36 -18.51 -0.25 -0.80
CA VAL A 36 -17.94 1.03 -1.26
C VAL A 36 -18.13 2.17 -0.25
N SER A 37 -19.07 2.05 0.70
CA SER A 37 -19.38 3.10 1.68
C SER A 37 -19.48 2.53 3.11
N PRO A 38 -18.33 2.28 3.78
CA PRO A 38 -18.36 1.82 5.16
C PRO A 38 -18.95 2.91 6.06
N ASN A 39 -20.05 2.60 6.74
CA ASN A 39 -20.72 3.52 7.67
C ASN A 39 -19.93 3.74 8.97
N SER A 40 -18.95 2.87 9.25
CA SER A 40 -18.09 2.97 10.43
C SER A 40 -16.69 2.42 10.12
N LEU A 41 -15.70 2.90 10.88
CA LEU A 41 -14.35 2.38 10.82
C LEU A 41 -14.25 1.13 11.72
N LEU A 42 -14.00 -0.03 11.11
CA LEU A 42 -13.84 -1.32 11.79
C LEU A 42 -12.37 -1.72 11.85
N ILE A 43 -12.04 -2.62 12.77
CA ILE A 43 -10.68 -3.20 12.89
C ILE A 43 -10.20 -3.81 11.56
N ALA A 44 -11.12 -4.43 10.80
CA ALA A 44 -10.83 -4.99 9.49
C ALA A 44 -10.32 -3.95 8.48
N HIS A 45 -10.65 -2.66 8.65
CA HIS A 45 -10.23 -1.60 7.74
C HIS A 45 -8.85 -1.03 8.08
N CYS A 46 -8.42 -1.12 9.34
CA CYS A 46 -7.31 -0.32 9.89
C CYS A 46 -5.97 -0.52 9.16
N ALA A 47 -5.69 -1.73 8.65
CA ALA A 47 -4.43 -2.01 7.98
C ALA A 47 -4.37 -1.46 6.54
N PHE A 48 -5.52 -1.31 5.87
CA PHE A 48 -5.57 -1.05 4.43
C PHE A 48 -4.97 0.31 4.02
N PRO A 49 -5.27 1.44 4.69
CA PRO A 49 -4.69 2.73 4.31
C PRO A 49 -3.16 2.71 4.31
N ILE A 50 -2.56 2.03 5.30
CA ILE A 50 -1.11 1.88 5.41
C ILE A 50 -0.57 0.92 4.34
N THR A 51 -1.23 -0.22 4.13
CA THR A 51 -0.87 -1.15 3.04
C THR A 51 -0.89 -0.46 1.68
N PHE A 52 -1.89 0.38 1.41
CA PHE A 52 -1.95 1.13 0.15
C PHE A 52 -0.86 2.19 0.03
N ALA A 53 -0.48 2.85 1.12
CA ALA A 53 0.69 3.75 1.12
C ALA A 53 1.99 3.01 0.79
N TRP A 54 2.14 1.75 1.23
CA TRP A 54 3.25 0.90 0.80
C TRP A 54 3.19 0.57 -0.69
N ILE A 55 2.03 0.15 -1.21
CA ILE A 55 1.89 -0.18 -2.63
C ILE A 55 2.21 1.06 -3.49
N GLU A 56 1.69 2.24 -3.15
CA GLU A 56 2.02 3.52 -3.81
C GLU A 56 3.53 3.75 -3.88
N LEU A 57 4.24 3.51 -2.77
CA LEU A 57 5.68 3.67 -2.70
C LEU A 57 6.43 2.61 -3.53
N LEU A 58 6.00 1.36 -3.49
CA LEU A 58 6.61 0.25 -4.23
C LEU A 58 6.45 0.44 -5.76
N ILE A 59 5.30 0.96 -6.20
CA ILE A 59 5.08 1.38 -7.60
C ILE A 59 6.16 2.36 -8.02
N SER A 60 6.41 3.40 -7.22
CA SER A 60 7.43 4.41 -7.52
C SER A 60 8.85 3.83 -7.49
N LEU A 61 9.18 2.98 -6.52
CA LEU A 61 10.53 2.44 -6.34
C LEU A 61 10.91 1.42 -7.41
N PHE A 62 9.99 0.57 -7.81
CA PHE A 62 10.26 -0.53 -8.74
C PHE A 62 9.71 -0.29 -10.14
N SER A 63 9.04 0.85 -10.38
CA SER A 63 8.41 1.18 -11.66
C SER A 63 7.45 0.08 -12.14
N ILE A 64 6.74 -0.56 -11.21
CA ILE A 64 5.76 -1.61 -11.49
C ILE A 64 4.38 -1.03 -11.78
N GLN A 65 3.59 -1.71 -12.60
CA GLN A 65 2.24 -1.28 -12.95
C GLN A 65 1.20 -2.04 -12.12
N ILE A 66 0.54 -1.32 -11.22
CA ILE A 66 -0.58 -1.85 -10.43
C ILE A 66 -1.89 -1.33 -10.99
N SER A 67 -2.81 -2.26 -11.25
CA SER A 67 -4.19 -1.97 -11.64
C SER A 67 -5.02 -1.77 -10.39
N TRP A 68 -5.48 -0.55 -10.16
CA TRP A 68 -6.36 -0.23 -9.03
C TRP A 68 -7.83 -0.29 -9.46
N PRO A 69 -8.64 -1.24 -8.94
CA PRO A 69 -10.07 -1.24 -9.20
C PRO A 69 -10.72 0.02 -8.64
N SER A 70 -11.66 0.60 -9.39
CA SER A 70 -12.34 1.86 -9.01
C SER A 70 -13.05 1.76 -7.66
N ASN A 71 -13.63 0.60 -7.33
CA ASN A 71 -14.27 0.36 -6.04
C ASN A 71 -13.26 0.43 -4.89
N VAL A 72 -12.04 -0.10 -5.07
CA VAL A 72 -10.98 -0.06 -4.06
C VAL A 72 -10.50 1.37 -3.84
N LEU A 73 -10.33 2.15 -4.91
CA LEU A 73 -9.96 3.58 -4.80
C LEU A 73 -11.04 4.36 -4.06
N THR A 74 -12.30 4.23 -4.47
CA THR A 74 -13.43 4.92 -3.85
C THR A 74 -13.54 4.56 -2.37
N TRP A 75 -13.41 3.27 -2.05
CA TRP A 75 -13.44 2.78 -0.68
C TRP A 75 -12.27 3.32 0.17
N ASN A 76 -11.05 3.33 -0.37
CA ASN A 76 -9.90 3.91 0.30
C ASN A 76 -10.10 5.41 0.58
N ASP A 77 -10.63 6.15 -0.38
CA ASP A 77 -10.92 7.57 -0.21
C ASP A 77 -11.99 7.80 0.87
N LYS A 78 -12.99 6.92 0.98
CA LYS A 78 -13.93 6.92 2.11
C LYS A 78 -13.24 6.64 3.44
N LEU A 79 -12.35 5.64 3.52
CA LEU A 79 -11.60 5.38 4.75
C LEU A 79 -10.77 6.59 5.20
N LYS A 80 -10.17 7.32 4.26
CA LYS A 80 -9.38 8.54 4.55
C LYS A 80 -10.22 9.69 5.09
N THR A 81 -11.55 9.65 4.99
CA THR A 81 -12.42 10.67 5.60
C THR A 81 -12.52 10.53 7.13
N PHE A 82 -12.21 9.36 7.69
CA PHE A 82 -12.13 9.18 9.14
C PHE A 82 -10.86 9.86 9.68
N SER A 83 -11.03 10.78 10.65
CA SER A 83 -9.92 11.56 11.22
C SER A 83 -8.76 10.70 11.74
N ALA A 84 -9.06 9.55 12.35
CA ALA A 84 -8.04 8.62 12.85
C ALA A 84 -7.15 8.08 11.71
N VAL A 85 -7.74 7.71 10.57
CA VAL A 85 -7.00 7.21 9.40
C VAL A 85 -6.13 8.32 8.80
N ASN A 86 -6.70 9.51 8.62
CA ASN A 86 -5.96 10.64 8.06
C ASN A 86 -4.78 11.05 8.95
N THR A 87 -4.99 11.11 10.26
CA THR A 87 -3.95 11.45 11.24
C THR A 87 -2.81 10.45 11.20
N GLU A 88 -3.12 9.16 11.20
CA GLU A 88 -2.12 8.10 11.08
C GLU A 88 -1.34 8.20 9.77
N LEU A 89 -2.02 8.43 8.64
CA LEU A 89 -1.35 8.55 7.34
C LEU A 89 -0.41 9.77 7.26
N MET A 90 -0.80 10.91 7.85
CA MET A 90 0.04 12.10 7.90
C MET A 90 1.33 11.87 8.70
N ASP A 91 1.27 11.08 9.77
CA ASP A 91 2.44 10.71 10.57
C ASP A 91 3.27 9.58 9.92
N TYR A 92 2.61 8.59 9.33
CA TYR A 92 3.25 7.38 8.81
C TYR A 92 3.98 7.63 7.48
N LYS A 93 3.36 8.33 6.52
CA LYS A 93 3.94 8.51 5.17
C LYS A 93 5.34 9.14 5.20
N PRO A 94 5.63 10.21 5.97
CA PRO A 94 6.98 10.77 6.08
C PRO A 94 8.01 9.80 6.67
N LYS A 95 7.61 9.02 7.69
CA LYS A 95 8.47 8.00 8.31
C LYS A 95 8.81 6.89 7.33
N LEU A 96 7.81 6.43 6.58
CA LEU A 96 7.97 5.43 5.54
C LEU A 96 8.96 5.90 4.45
N THR A 97 8.77 7.11 3.92
CA THR A 97 9.67 7.67 2.90
C THR A 97 11.10 7.84 3.45
N SER A 98 11.24 8.37 4.66
CA SER A 98 12.55 8.55 5.31
C SER A 98 13.27 7.21 5.52
N TRP A 99 12.51 6.19 5.94
CA TRP A 99 13.04 4.86 6.17
C TRP A 99 13.54 4.19 4.88
N ILE A 100 12.80 4.33 3.77
CA ILE A 100 13.22 3.81 2.46
C ILE A 100 14.49 4.52 1.97
N LYS A 101 14.57 5.85 2.08
CA LYS A 101 15.79 6.60 1.70
C LYS A 101 17.01 6.07 2.44
N ALA A 102 16.88 5.85 3.75
CA ALA A 102 17.94 5.29 4.58
C ALA A 102 18.33 3.83 4.22
N GLN A 103 17.51 3.10 3.45
CA GLN A 103 17.90 1.79 2.91
C GLN A 103 18.67 1.89 1.59
N HIS A 104 18.56 3.00 0.85
CA HIS A 104 19.26 3.23 -0.42
C HIS A 104 20.59 3.99 -0.26
N GLU A 105 20.83 4.63 0.89
CA GLU A 105 22.08 5.33 1.22
C GLU A 105 23.17 4.41 1.81
N THR A 106 22.88 3.12 2.02
CA THR A 106 23.82 2.08 2.51
C THR A 106 23.94 0.94 1.54
#